data_AF-A0A1M4YMR5-F1
#
_entry.id   AF-A0A1M4YMR5-F1
#
_cell.length_a   1.000
_cell.length_b   1.000
_cell.length_c   1.000
_cell.angle_alpha   90.00
_cell.angle_beta   90.00
_cell.angle_gamma   90.00
#
_symmetry.space_group_name_H-M   'P 1'
#
loop_
_entity.id
_entity.type
_entity.pdbx_description
1 polymer ?
#
loop_
_entity_poly.entity_id
_entity_poly.type
_entity_poly.pdbx_seq_one_letter_code
_entity_poly.pdbx_strand_id
1 'polypeptide(L)'
;MKSRKISSADYQIDMIKEGIDCVIRVGNLDDSSLIARPLTQYRSLNCVSPSYAEQFGIPQTIEELANHKLIEYSHSLGNLDAQFEYLEGDKVKQQSMQSSLAVNGTDAY
;
A
#
# COMPACT_ATOMS: atom_id res chain seq x y z
N MET A 1 17.88 15.82 30.57
CA MET A 1 16.71 15.78 29.65
C MET A 1 16.87 14.56 28.74
N LYS A 2 15.95 13.59 28.71
CA LYS A 2 16.05 12.46 27.77
C LYS A 2 15.75 12.96 26.34
N SER A 3 16.66 12.73 25.40
CA SER A 3 16.47 13.07 23.98
C SER A 3 15.40 12.15 23.37
N ARG A 4 14.43 12.72 22.63
CA ARG A 4 13.45 11.96 21.84
C ARG A 4 13.95 11.85 20.40
N LYS A 5 13.73 10.70 19.77
CA LYS A 5 14.07 10.45 18.36
C LYS A 5 12.82 10.03 17.61
N ILE A 6 12.71 10.45 16.35
CA ILE A 6 11.64 10.07 15.43
C ILE A 6 12.32 9.62 14.13
N SER A 7 11.83 8.52 13.56
CA SER A 7 12.27 7.99 12.27
C SER A 7 11.05 7.61 11.44
N SER A 8 11.22 7.55 10.12
CA SER A 8 10.19 7.10 9.17
C SER A 8 10.78 5.99 8.30
N ALA A 9 9.98 4.95 8.07
CA ALA A 9 10.33 3.83 7.21
C ALA A 9 9.05 3.12 6.76
N ASP A 10 8.99 2.75 5.48
CA ASP A 10 7.85 2.03 4.91
C ASP A 10 7.92 0.52 5.10
N TYR A 11 9.10 -0.04 5.36
CA TYR A 11 9.28 -1.46 5.64
C TYR A 11 8.99 -1.80 7.10
N GLN A 12 8.68 -3.08 7.39
CA GLN A 12 8.44 -3.57 8.74
C GLN A 12 9.72 -3.53 9.58
N ILE A 13 9.60 -3.07 10.82
CA ILE A 13 10.71 -2.91 11.78
C ILE A 13 10.47 -3.79 13.00
N ASP A 14 11.52 -4.49 13.44
CA ASP A 14 11.51 -5.22 14.70
C ASP A 14 11.69 -4.22 15.85
N MET A 15 10.56 -3.85 16.48
CA MET A 15 10.55 -2.86 17.54
C MET A 15 11.38 -3.25 18.77
N ILE A 16 11.49 -4.55 19.06
CA ILE A 16 12.22 -5.05 20.24
C ILE A 16 13.71 -4.91 19.98
N LYS A 17 14.18 -5.43 18.84
CA LYS A 17 15.59 -5.37 18.45
C LYS A 17 16.09 -3.95 18.31
N GLU A 18 15.26 -3.06 17.76
CA GLU A 18 15.62 -1.65 17.51
C GLU A 18 15.38 -0.73 18.73
N GLY A 19 14.83 -1.25 19.83
CA GLY A 19 14.55 -0.46 21.04
C GLY A 19 13.52 0.65 20.81
N ILE A 20 12.49 0.38 20.00
CA ILE A 20 11.45 1.34 19.61
C ILE A 20 10.24 1.19 20.55
N ASP A 21 9.87 2.28 21.23
CA ASP A 21 8.75 2.29 22.18
C ASP A 21 7.38 2.16 21.50
N CYS A 22 7.19 2.77 20.32
CA CYS A 22 5.95 2.73 19.56
C CYS A 22 6.15 2.97 18.07
N VAL A 23 5.22 2.48 17.25
CA VAL A 23 5.13 2.75 15.81
C VAL A 23 3.72 3.21 15.45
N ILE A 24 3.62 4.05 14.43
CA ILE A 24 2.35 4.42 13.80
C ILE A 24 2.35 3.77 12.43
N ARG A 25 1.34 2.95 12.16
CA ARG A 25 1.23 2.18 10.91
C ARG A 25 -0.21 2.17 10.42
N VAL A 26 -0.33 2.07 9.11
CA VAL A 26 -1.55 1.72 8.41
C VAL A 26 -1.71 0.21 8.40
N GLY A 27 -2.93 -0.27 8.54
CA GLY A 27 -3.26 -1.70 8.44
C GLY A 27 -3.58 -2.33 9.79
N ASN A 28 -3.94 -3.61 9.73
CA ASN A 28 -4.19 -4.40 10.92
C ASN A 28 -2.87 -4.92 11.48
N LEU A 29 -2.85 -5.13 12.79
CA LEU A 29 -1.74 -5.84 13.43
C LEU A 29 -1.93 -7.33 13.17
N ASP A 30 -0.93 -7.97 12.54
CA ASP A 30 -0.87 -9.43 12.40
C ASP A 30 -0.80 -10.11 13.78
N ASP A 31 -0.92 -11.44 13.81
CA ASP A 31 -0.82 -12.21 15.07
C ASP A 31 0.52 -11.93 15.76
N SER A 32 0.45 -11.15 16.85
CA SER A 32 1.59 -10.56 17.52
C SER A 32 1.26 -10.32 18.99
N SER A 33 2.28 -10.34 19.85
CA SER A 33 2.14 -9.93 21.25
C SER A 33 2.04 -8.42 21.45
N LEU A 34 2.13 -7.63 20.37
CA LEU A 34 2.00 -6.19 20.40
C LEU A 34 0.55 -5.76 20.66
N ILE A 35 0.38 -4.60 21.30
CA ILE A 35 -0.93 -3.99 21.54
C ILE A 35 -1.16 -2.93 20.46
N ALA A 36 -2.20 -3.13 19.64
CA ALA A 36 -2.66 -2.12 18.68
C ALA A 36 -3.74 -1.22 19.28
N ARG A 37 -3.66 0.08 19.00
CA ARG A 37 -4.72 1.05 19.31
C ARG A 37 -5.15 1.77 18.03
N PRO A 38 -6.40 1.61 17.56
CA PRO A 38 -6.90 2.35 16.42
C PRO A 38 -6.82 3.86 16.68
N LEU A 39 -6.22 4.60 15.75
CA LEU A 39 -6.10 6.06 15.84
C LEU A 39 -7.15 6.77 14.98
N THR A 40 -7.30 6.34 13.74
CA THR A 40 -8.23 6.89 12.77
C THR A 40 -8.40 5.94 11.59
N GLN A 41 -9.31 6.31 10.68
CA GLN A 41 -9.43 5.73 9.35
C GLN A 41 -9.10 6.82 8.32
N TYR A 42 -8.62 6.40 7.15
CA TYR A 42 -8.42 7.28 6.00
C TYR A 42 -9.00 6.64 4.75
N ARG A 43 -9.27 7.48 3.73
CA ARG A 43 -9.76 7.01 2.43
C ARG A 43 -8.59 6.99 1.46
N SER A 44 -8.36 5.83 0.85
CA SER A 44 -7.48 5.73 -0.31
C SER A 44 -8.25 6.12 -1.57
N LEU A 45 -7.57 6.74 -2.53
CA LEU A 45 -8.13 7.10 -3.83
C LEU A 45 -7.25 6.50 -4.91
N ASN A 46 -7.90 5.98 -5.96
CA ASN A 46 -7.23 5.57 -7.17
C ASN A 46 -7.18 6.74 -8.14
N CYS A 47 -6.01 7.01 -8.69
CA CYS A 47 -5.81 8.11 -9.61
C CYS A 47 -4.89 7.70 -10.75
N VAL A 48 -5.08 8.37 -11.88
CA VAL A 48 -4.20 8.30 -13.05
C VAL A 48 -3.91 9.71 -13.51
N SER A 49 -2.81 9.92 -14.21
CA SER A 49 -2.53 11.22 -14.82
C SER A 49 -3.54 11.50 -15.95
N PRO A 50 -3.84 12.78 -16.26
CA PRO A 50 -4.72 13.11 -17.38
C PRO A 50 -4.24 12.51 -18.71
N SER A 51 -2.92 12.55 -18.97
CA SER A 51 -2.33 11.97 -20.18
C SER A 51 -2.50 10.45 -20.26
N TYR A 52 -2.49 9.76 -19.12
CA TYR A 52 -2.76 8.32 -19.09
C TYR A 52 -4.22 8.03 -19.44
N ALA A 53 -5.16 8.80 -18.88
CA ALA A 53 -6.59 8.67 -19.19
C ALA A 53 -6.91 9.00 -20.66
N GLU A 54 -6.23 9.99 -21.26
CA GLU A 54 -6.37 10.29 -22.69
C GLU A 54 -5.90 9.13 -23.59
N GLN A 55 -4.83 8.44 -23.18
CA GLN A 55 -4.23 7.37 -23.96
C GLN A 55 -4.95 6.02 -23.80
N PHE A 56 -5.38 5.70 -22.57
CA PHE A 56 -5.92 4.37 -22.22
C PHE A 56 -7.41 4.39 -21.86
N GLY A 57 -8.03 5.56 -21.77
CA GLY A 57 -9.40 5.71 -21.27
C GLY A 57 -9.50 5.65 -19.74
N ILE A 58 -10.72 5.84 -19.22
CA ILE A 58 -11.04 5.65 -17.80
C ILE A 58 -11.85 4.35 -17.67
N PRO A 59 -11.37 3.35 -16.90
CA PRO A 59 -12.09 2.10 -16.70
C PRO A 59 -13.42 2.36 -15.96
N GLN A 60 -14.49 1.78 -16.48
CA GLN A 60 -15.84 1.84 -15.91
C GLN A 60 -16.19 0.56 -15.11
N THR A 61 -15.43 -0.52 -15.31
CA THR A 61 -15.58 -1.76 -14.53
C THR A 61 -14.23 -2.25 -14.01
N ILE A 62 -14.26 -3.17 -13.04
CA ILE A 62 -13.03 -3.78 -12.49
C ILE A 62 -12.33 -4.63 -13.55
N GLU A 63 -13.07 -5.34 -14.40
CA GLU A 63 -12.52 -6.22 -15.43
C GLU A 63 -11.72 -5.44 -16.48
N GLU A 64 -12.11 -4.20 -16.75
CA GLU A 64 -11.40 -3.31 -17.67
C GLU A 64 -9.97 -2.98 -17.18
N LEU A 65 -9.70 -3.05 -15.87
CA LEU A 65 -8.37 -2.84 -15.30
C LEU A 65 -7.32 -3.83 -15.83
N ALA A 66 -7.73 -5.00 -16.31
CA ALA A 66 -6.81 -5.95 -16.95
C ALA A 66 -6.09 -5.37 -18.19
N ASN A 67 -6.66 -4.34 -18.82
CA ASN A 67 -6.09 -3.63 -19.96
C ASN A 67 -5.30 -2.37 -19.57
N HIS A 68 -5.19 -2.09 -18.26
CA HIS A 68 -4.45 -0.96 -17.70
C HIS A 68 -3.14 -1.42 -17.05
N LYS A 69 -2.34 -0.44 -16.60
CA LYS A 69 -1.04 -0.63 -15.99
C LYS A 69 -1.05 -0.16 -14.55
N LEU A 70 -0.74 -1.06 -13.64
CA LEU A 70 -0.58 -0.75 -12.22
C LEU A 70 0.83 -0.20 -11.95
N ILE A 71 0.89 0.76 -11.03
CA ILE A 71 2.11 1.06 -10.28
C ILE A 71 2.00 0.24 -9.00
N GLU A 72 2.85 -0.76 -8.86
CA GLU A 72 2.78 -1.70 -7.76
C GLU A 72 3.50 -1.16 -6.54
N TYR A 73 2.87 -1.23 -5.38
CA TYR A 73 3.53 -0.98 -4.11
C TYR A 73 3.90 -2.33 -3.46
N SER A 74 5.17 -2.69 -3.47
CA SER A 74 5.63 -3.97 -2.92
C SER A 74 6.76 -3.79 -1.92
N HIS A 75 6.63 -4.43 -0.77
CA HIS A 75 7.71 -4.52 0.22
C HIS A 75 8.83 -5.49 -0.21
N SER A 76 8.60 -6.34 -1.21
CA SER A 76 9.59 -7.28 -1.76
C SER A 76 9.70 -7.13 -3.29
N LEU A 77 10.90 -6.82 -3.76
CA LEU A 77 11.21 -6.75 -5.19
C LEU A 77 11.40 -8.18 -5.72
N GLY A 78 10.30 -8.91 -5.97
CA GLY A 78 10.41 -10.33 -6.34
C GLY A 78 9.20 -10.97 -7.00
N ASN A 79 8.10 -10.26 -7.21
CA ASN A 79 6.93 -10.81 -7.91
C ASN A 79 6.34 -9.74 -8.84
N LEU A 80 5.98 -10.12 -10.06
CA LEU A 80 5.40 -9.23 -11.08
C LEU A 80 3.90 -9.51 -11.32
N ASP A 81 3.30 -10.37 -10.49
CA ASP A 81 1.87 -10.67 -10.52
C ASP A 81 1.09 -9.53 -9.85
N ALA A 82 1.18 -8.32 -10.42
CA ALA A 82 0.50 -7.14 -9.91
C ALA A 82 -1.00 -7.39 -9.75
N GLN A 83 -1.45 -7.31 -8.50
CA GLN A 83 -2.85 -7.41 -8.14
C GLN A 83 -3.34 -6.04 -7.67
N PHE A 84 -4.40 -5.55 -8.30
CA PHE A 84 -5.13 -4.40 -7.81
C PHE A 84 -6.16 -4.87 -6.78
N GLU A 85 -6.04 -4.37 -5.56
CA GLU A 85 -6.97 -4.68 -4.47
C GLU A 85 -8.15 -3.72 -4.46
N TYR A 86 -9.36 -4.27 -4.30
CA TYR A 86 -10.59 -3.48 -4.16
C TYR A 86 -11.55 -4.13 -3.18
N LEU A 87 -12.47 -3.34 -2.64
CA LEU A 87 -13.53 -3.82 -1.76
C LEU A 87 -14.80 -4.10 -2.57
N GLU A 88 -15.36 -5.29 -2.40
CA GLU A 88 -16.72 -5.62 -2.82
C GLU A 88 -17.54 -6.00 -1.58
N GLY A 89 -18.38 -5.07 -1.12
CA GLY A 89 -18.97 -5.16 0.21
C GLY A 89 -17.88 -5.11 1.29
N ASP A 90 -17.87 -6.08 2.20
CA ASP A 90 -16.86 -6.20 3.27
C ASP A 90 -15.70 -7.15 2.90
N LYS A 91 -15.61 -7.56 1.63
CA LYS A 91 -14.58 -8.49 1.17
C LYS A 91 -13.56 -7.78 0.31
N VAL A 92 -12.29 -7.95 0.65
CA VAL A 92 -11.17 -7.60 -0.23
C VAL A 92 -11.13 -8.60 -1.37
N LYS A 93 -11.11 -8.08 -2.60
CA LYS A 93 -10.92 -8.82 -3.84
C LYS A 93 -9.70 -8.27 -4.57
N GLN A 94 -9.21 -9.08 -5.51
CA GLN A 94 -8.04 -8.75 -6.31
C GLN A 94 -8.37 -8.90 -7.79
N GLN A 95 -7.85 -7.98 -8.59
CA GLN A 95 -7.90 -8.03 -10.05
C GLN A 95 -6.46 -8.01 -10.58
N SER A 96 -6.10 -9.03 -11.36
CA SER A 96 -4.77 -9.08 -11.98
C SER A 96 -4.64 -8.00 -13.05
N MET A 97 -3.51 -7.31 -13.04
CA MET A 97 -3.16 -6.23 -13.96
C MET A 97 -1.72 -6.41 -14.45
N GLN A 98 -1.38 -5.74 -15.56
CA GLN A 98 0.03 -5.59 -15.92
C GLN A 98 0.67 -4.55 -15.01
N SER A 99 1.85 -4.84 -14.46
CA SER A 99 2.67 -3.84 -13.78
C SER A 99 3.57 -3.12 -14.76
N SER A 100 3.75 -1.80 -14.58
CA SER A 100 4.76 -1.03 -15.33
C SER A 100 5.97 -0.62 -14.49
N LEU A 101 5.79 -0.59 -13.18
CA LEU A 101 6.79 -0.20 -12.20
C LEU A 101 6.35 -0.75 -10.85
N ALA A 102 7.31 -1.25 -10.07
CA ALA A 102 7.12 -1.53 -8.65
C ALA A 102 7.95 -0.56 -7.82
N VAL A 103 7.35 -0.02 -6.77
CA VAL A 103 7.97 0.87 -5.79
C VAL A 103 7.76 0.31 -4.39
N ASN A 104 8.62 0.69 -3.46
CA ASN A 104 8.62 0.16 -2.09
C ASN A 104 8.68 1.25 -1.02
N GLY A 105 8.40 2.50 -1.42
CA GLY A 105 8.43 3.68 -0.57
C GLY A 105 7.35 4.67 -0.98
N THR A 106 6.76 5.33 0.02
CA THR A 106 5.65 6.27 -0.16
C THR A 106 6.06 7.50 -0.97
N ASP A 107 7.33 7.89 -0.94
CA ASP A 107 7.89 9.00 -1.71
C ASP A 107 8.04 8.71 -3.22
N ALA A 108 8.05 7.43 -3.59
CA ALA A 108 8.17 6.97 -4.97
C ALA A 108 6.83 6.58 -5.62
N TYR A 109 5.75 6.45 -4.82
CA TYR A 109 4.40 6.11 -5.28
C TYR A 109 3.58 7.37 -5.60
#